data_AF-A0A535QYN3-F1
#
_entry.id   AF-A0A535QYN3-F1
#
_cell.length_a   1.000
_cell.length_b   1.000
_cell.length_c   1.000
_cell.angle_alpha   90.00
_cell.angle_beta   90.00
_cell.angle_gamma   90.00
#
_symmetry.space_group_name_H-M   'P 1'
#
loop_
_entity.id
_entity.type
_entity.pdbx_description
1 polymer ?
#
loop_
_entity_poly.entity_id
_entity_poly.type
_entity_poly.pdbx_seq_one_letter_code
_entity_poly.pdbx_strand_id
1 'polypeptide(L)'
;MYQDQVRQFTELLQLQQPPVGMTFVEDVPMGVQHSPRGVPSACTFWRLAEQGVFYATAQDHKECPIGMMTMGFIMPESDQQRAHALVNTMASVQYFSPAEVAALPTVQKPHTSIVYGRLDQFPLEADVVLCII
;
A
#
# COMPACT_ATOMS: atom_id res chain seq x y z
N MET A 1 18.07 7.05 -7.78
CA MET A 1 18.30 5.61 -7.51
C MET A 1 17.71 4.72 -8.59
N TYR A 2 16.47 4.95 -9.05
CA TYR A 2 15.74 4.00 -9.90
C TYR A 2 15.57 4.38 -11.39
N GLN A 3 16.38 5.30 -11.92
CA GLN A 3 16.16 5.84 -13.27
C GLN A 3 16.16 4.75 -14.35
N ASP A 4 17.10 3.80 -14.28
CA ASP A 4 17.16 2.70 -15.25
C ASP A 4 16.01 1.71 -15.11
N GLN A 5 15.64 1.34 -13.88
CA GLN A 5 14.52 0.44 -13.60
C GLN A 5 13.20 1.03 -14.08
N VAL A 6 12.97 2.33 -13.83
CA VAL A 6 11.77 3.04 -14.31
C VAL A 6 11.69 2.99 -15.83
N ARG A 7 12.79 3.29 -16.54
CA ARG A 7 12.84 3.20 -17.99
C ARG A 7 12.50 1.79 -18.47
N GLN A 8 13.18 0.77 -17.94
CA GLN A 8 12.98 -0.62 -18.34
C GLN A 8 11.54 -1.10 -18.09
N PHE A 9 10.97 -0.84 -16.91
CA PHE A 9 9.59 -1.23 -16.62
C PHE A 9 8.60 -0.51 -17.51
N THR A 10 8.77 0.79 -17.73
CA THR A 10 7.89 1.58 -18.58
C THR A 10 7.90 1.08 -20.02
N GLU A 11 9.09 0.79 -20.58
CA GLU A 11 9.22 0.30 -21.95
C GLU A 11 8.70 -1.14 -22.11
N LEU A 12 9.10 -2.05 -21.22
CA LEU A 12 8.76 -3.48 -21.33
C LEU A 12 7.29 -3.77 -21.03
N LEU A 13 6.69 -3.03 -20.09
CA LEU A 13 5.29 -3.22 -19.68
C LEU A 13 4.35 -2.17 -20.29
N GLN A 14 4.86 -1.26 -21.12
CA GLN A 14 4.11 -0.19 -21.79
C GLN A 14 3.28 0.68 -20.83
N LEU A 15 3.85 0.98 -19.67
CA LEU A 15 3.16 1.69 -18.59
C LEU A 15 2.81 3.12 -19.01
N GLN A 16 1.61 3.57 -18.65
CA GLN A 16 1.15 4.95 -18.90
C GLN A 16 1.61 5.93 -17.81
N GLN A 17 1.96 5.41 -16.64
CA GLN A 17 2.49 6.16 -15.50
C GLN A 17 3.78 5.50 -15.02
N PRO A 18 4.70 6.26 -14.38
CA PRO A 18 5.87 5.66 -13.75
C PRO A 18 5.46 4.61 -12.70
N PRO A 19 6.24 3.54 -12.51
CA PRO A 19 6.03 2.60 -11.40
C PRO A 19 5.99 3.32 -10.06
N VAL A 20 5.30 2.73 -9.09
CA VAL A 20 5.19 3.24 -7.73
C VAL A 20 6.13 2.46 -6.81
N GLY A 21 6.96 3.18 -6.07
CA GLY A 21 7.72 2.65 -4.94
C GLY A 21 6.90 2.71 -3.66
N MET A 22 7.04 1.68 -2.83
CA MET A 22 6.46 1.61 -1.50
C MET A 22 7.51 1.04 -0.52
N THR A 23 7.63 1.64 0.66
CA THR A 23 8.53 1.16 1.71
C THR A 23 7.93 1.41 3.09
N PHE A 24 8.10 0.42 3.96
CA PHE A 24 7.55 0.39 5.32
C PHE A 24 8.60 0.97 6.28
N VAL A 25 8.22 2.01 7.03
CA VAL A 25 9.15 2.78 7.87
C VAL A 25 8.62 2.96 9.29
N GLU A 26 9.52 2.94 10.26
CA GLU A 26 9.24 3.34 11.63
C GLU A 26 9.36 4.87 11.80
N ASP A 27 10.30 5.48 11.09
CA ASP A 27 10.54 6.92 11.05
C ASP A 27 10.41 7.48 9.63
N VAL A 28 9.62 8.55 9.48
CA VAL A 28 9.40 9.20 8.19
C VAL A 28 10.61 10.06 7.80
N PRO A 29 11.14 9.94 6.57
CA PRO A 29 12.26 10.78 6.13
C PRO A 29 11.92 12.25 6.09
N MET A 30 12.91 13.09 6.41
CA MET A 30 12.76 14.54 6.35
C MET A 30 12.31 14.99 4.94
N GLY A 31 11.33 15.88 4.89
CA GLY A 31 10.82 16.47 3.65
C GLY A 31 9.69 15.68 2.97
N VAL A 32 9.45 14.41 3.36
CA VAL A 32 8.30 13.64 2.85
C VAL A 32 7.03 14.13 3.54
N GLN A 33 6.06 14.59 2.75
CA GLN A 33 4.81 15.15 3.28
C GLN A 33 3.83 14.04 3.67
N HIS A 34 3.02 14.30 4.69
CA HIS A 34 1.91 13.42 5.07
C HIS A 34 0.84 13.44 3.98
N SER A 35 0.17 12.31 3.75
CA SER A 35 -0.99 12.25 2.87
C SER A 35 -2.02 13.29 3.30
N PRO A 36 -2.53 14.13 2.40
CA PRO A 36 -3.48 15.17 2.79
C PRO A 36 -4.83 14.60 3.24
N ARG A 37 -5.12 13.31 2.98
CA ARG A 37 -6.42 12.68 3.23
C ARG A 37 -6.29 11.19 3.56
N GLY A 38 -7.15 10.71 4.45
CA GLY A 38 -7.51 9.29 4.52
C GLY A 38 -8.37 8.90 3.31
N VAL A 39 -8.30 7.64 2.90
CA VAL A 39 -8.97 7.13 1.69
C VAL A 39 -9.84 5.92 2.01
N PRO A 40 -11.01 5.77 1.37
CA PRO A 40 -11.92 4.63 1.62
C PRO A 40 -11.34 3.28 1.16
N SER A 41 -10.30 3.30 0.32
CA SER A 41 -9.56 2.12 -0.12
C SER A 41 -8.07 2.39 -0.08
N ALA A 42 -7.30 1.56 0.63
CA ALA A 42 -5.85 1.71 0.73
C ALA A 42 -5.16 1.68 -0.65
N CYS A 43 -5.71 0.93 -1.61
CA CYS A 43 -5.19 0.88 -2.98
C CYS A 43 -5.23 2.25 -3.69
N THR A 44 -6.06 3.19 -3.22
CA THR A 44 -6.05 4.57 -3.72
C THR A 44 -4.70 5.25 -3.48
N PHE A 45 -3.96 4.91 -2.42
CA PHE A 45 -2.62 5.45 -2.21
C PHE A 45 -1.67 5.13 -3.36
N TRP A 46 -1.79 3.96 -4.00
CA TRP A 46 -0.98 3.63 -5.17
C TRP A 46 -1.24 4.58 -6.35
N ARG A 47 -2.51 4.93 -6.61
CA ARG A 47 -2.86 5.88 -7.67
C ARG A 47 -2.45 7.32 -7.34
N LEU A 48 -2.55 7.72 -6.07
CA LEU A 48 -2.04 9.03 -5.64
C LEU A 48 -0.51 9.10 -5.77
N ALA A 49 0.18 7.98 -5.53
CA ALA A 49 1.63 7.88 -5.60
C ALA A 49 2.18 8.03 -7.02
N GLU A 50 1.39 7.76 -8.06
CA GLU A 50 1.75 8.08 -9.45
C GLU A 50 2.00 9.60 -9.67
N GLN A 51 1.52 10.45 -8.76
CA GLN A 51 1.59 11.92 -8.87
C GLN A 51 2.67 12.56 -8.00
N GLY A 52 3.26 11.83 -7.04
CA GLY A 52 4.27 12.38 -6.14
C GLY A 52 4.56 11.48 -4.96
N VAL A 53 5.47 11.93 -4.08
CA VAL A 53 5.91 11.19 -2.89
C VAL A 53 5.22 11.72 -1.63
N PHE A 54 4.68 10.82 -0.82
CA PHE A 54 4.07 11.12 0.48
C PHE A 54 4.16 9.91 1.40
N TYR A 55 3.81 10.09 2.68
CA TYR A 55 3.62 8.97 3.60
C TYR A 55 2.18 8.90 4.11
N ALA A 56 1.73 7.71 4.49
CA ALA A 56 0.44 7.50 5.13
C ALA A 56 0.61 6.60 6.36
N THR A 57 -0.14 6.90 7.40
CA THR A 57 -0.12 6.23 8.70
C THR A 57 -1.20 5.15 8.79
N ALA A 58 -1.21 4.39 9.88
CA ALA A 58 -2.32 3.47 10.18
C ALA A 58 -3.69 4.19 10.17
N GLN A 59 -3.75 5.42 10.66
CA GLN A 59 -5.00 6.20 10.73
C GLN A 59 -5.53 6.55 9.34
N ASP A 60 -4.66 6.80 8.37
CA ASP A 60 -5.07 7.11 6.99
C ASP A 60 -5.60 5.87 6.25
N HIS A 61 -5.20 4.68 6.71
CA HIS A 61 -5.64 3.39 6.18
C HIS A 61 -6.93 2.86 6.82
N LYS A 62 -7.41 3.46 7.92
CA LYS A 62 -8.49 2.90 8.76
C LYS A 62 -9.83 2.71 8.08
N GLU A 63 -10.08 3.46 7.01
CA GLU A 63 -11.31 3.34 6.24
C GLU A 63 -11.29 2.12 5.31
N CYS A 64 -10.13 1.47 5.16
CA CYS A 64 -9.95 0.21 4.44
C CYS A 64 -9.40 -0.89 5.36
N PRO A 65 -10.26 -1.62 6.11
CA PRO A 65 -9.81 -2.65 7.06
C PRO A 65 -8.96 -3.77 6.42
N ILE A 66 -9.29 -4.19 5.20
CA ILE A 66 -8.47 -5.17 4.44
C ILE A 66 -7.08 -4.61 4.14
N GLY A 67 -7.02 -3.33 3.76
CA GLY A 67 -5.76 -2.64 3.50
C GLY A 67 -4.89 -2.56 4.75
N MET A 68 -5.46 -2.17 5.90
CA MET A 68 -4.71 -2.17 7.16
C MET A 68 -4.13 -3.54 7.50
N MET A 69 -4.95 -4.58 7.40
CA MET A 69 -4.59 -5.96 7.75
C MET A 69 -3.51 -6.53 6.83
N THR A 70 -3.62 -6.34 5.52
CA THR A 70 -2.65 -6.87 4.56
C THR A 70 -1.35 -6.06 4.55
N MET A 71 -1.43 -4.75 4.80
CA MET A 71 -0.25 -3.88 4.95
C MET A 71 0.44 -4.02 6.30
N GLY A 72 -0.11 -4.80 7.25
CA GLY A 72 0.59 -5.17 8.48
C GLY A 72 0.59 -4.10 9.58
N PHE A 73 -0.36 -3.16 9.53
CA PHE A 73 -0.50 -2.18 10.61
C PHE A 73 -0.99 -2.83 11.90
N ILE A 74 -0.56 -2.29 13.05
CA ILE A 74 -1.15 -2.64 14.34
C ILE A 74 -2.58 -2.06 14.38
N MET A 75 -3.57 -2.94 14.50
CA MET A 75 -4.98 -2.58 14.45
C MET A 75 -5.63 -2.67 15.83
N PRO A 76 -6.45 -1.69 16.23
CA PRO A 76 -7.38 -1.86 17.36
C PRO A 76 -8.31 -3.06 17.14
N GLU A 77 -8.77 -3.68 18.23
CA GLU A 77 -9.66 -4.84 18.17
C GLU A 77 -10.91 -4.59 17.31
N SER A 78 -11.50 -3.38 17.40
CA SER A 78 -12.65 -2.99 16.59
C SER A 78 -12.38 -3.02 15.09
N ASP A 79 -11.18 -2.62 14.66
CA ASP A 79 -10.82 -2.62 13.25
C ASP A 79 -10.46 -4.04 12.76
N GLN A 80 -9.89 -4.89 13.62
CA GLN A 80 -9.68 -6.30 13.33
C GLN A 80 -11.03 -7.00 13.10
N GLN A 81 -12.01 -6.78 13.98
CA GLN A 81 -13.35 -7.32 13.83
C GLN A 81 -14.02 -6.85 12.53
N ARG A 82 -13.89 -5.56 12.19
CA ARG A 82 -14.36 -5.02 10.90
C ARG A 82 -13.71 -5.71 9.71
N ALA A 83 -12.40 -5.92 9.75
CA ALA A 83 -11.67 -6.62 8.69
C ALA A 83 -12.17 -8.06 8.53
N HIS A 84 -12.27 -8.82 9.62
CA HIS A 84 -12.79 -10.19 9.59
C HIS A 84 -14.24 -10.27 9.07
N ALA A 85 -15.11 -9.35 9.51
CA ALA A 85 -16.49 -9.27 9.01
C ALA A 85 -16.53 -9.04 7.49
N LEU A 86 -15.70 -8.11 6.99
CA LEU A 86 -15.61 -7.83 5.56
C LEU A 86 -15.07 -9.03 4.76
N VAL A 87 -14.02 -9.71 5.26
CA VAL A 87 -13.52 -10.93 4.64
C VAL A 87 -14.60 -12.01 4.57
N ASN A 88 -15.37 -12.21 5.64
CA ASN A 88 -16.48 -13.16 5.65
C ASN A 88 -17.57 -12.80 4.64
N THR A 89 -17.91 -11.51 4.51
CA THR A 89 -18.82 -11.03 3.46
C THR A 89 -18.27 -11.36 2.07
N MET A 90 -16.99 -11.08 1.80
CA MET A 90 -16.34 -11.38 0.53
C MET A 90 -16.34 -12.89 0.23
N ALA A 91 -16.08 -13.74 1.22
CA ALA A 91 -16.16 -15.19 1.07
C ALA A 91 -17.60 -15.67 0.81
N SER A 92 -18.61 -15.06 1.44
CA SER A 92 -20.02 -15.42 1.25
C SER A 92 -20.53 -15.18 -0.17
N VAL A 93 -19.93 -14.19 -0.87
CA VAL A 93 -20.20 -13.90 -2.29
C VAL A 93 -19.19 -14.56 -3.23
N GLN A 94 -18.41 -15.52 -2.73
CA GLN A 94 -17.42 -16.29 -3.49
C GLN A 94 -16.33 -15.43 -4.15
N TYR A 95 -16.04 -14.24 -3.59
CA TYR A 95 -14.94 -13.40 -4.05
C TYR A 95 -13.58 -14.05 -3.77
N PHE A 96 -13.50 -14.81 -2.68
CA PHE A 96 -12.38 -15.69 -2.33
C PHE A 96 -12.90 -17.04 -1.84
N SER A 97 -12.09 -18.07 -1.99
CA SER A 97 -12.27 -19.34 -1.28
C SER A 97 -11.94 -19.18 0.21
N PRO A 98 -12.52 -20.02 1.09
CA PRO A 98 -12.18 -20.02 2.51
C PRO A 98 -10.68 -20.29 2.80
N ALA A 99 -10.00 -21.03 1.92
CA ALA A 99 -8.58 -21.30 2.04
C ALA A 99 -7.72 -20.05 1.78
N GLU A 100 -8.11 -19.21 0.82
CA GLU A 100 -7.43 -17.94 0.53
C GLU A 100 -7.59 -16.93 1.69
N VAL A 101 -8.73 -16.95 2.38
CA VAL A 101 -8.95 -16.14 3.59
C VAL A 101 -7.94 -16.45 4.68
N ALA A 102 -7.72 -17.74 4.97
CA ALA A 102 -6.77 -18.17 6.00
C ALA A 102 -5.31 -17.90 5.61
N ALA A 103 -5.04 -17.72 4.31
CA ALA A 103 -3.72 -17.50 3.75
C ALA A 103 -3.48 -16.06 3.30
N LEU A 104 -4.34 -15.10 3.72
CA LEU A 104 -4.18 -13.70 3.33
C LEU A 104 -2.78 -13.20 3.73
N PRO A 105 -1.98 -12.69 2.77
CA PRO A 105 -0.64 -12.23 3.08
C PRO A 105 -0.71 -10.95 3.91
N THR A 106 0.09 -10.91 4.96
CA THR A 106 0.30 -9.73 5.79
C THR A 106 1.77 -9.39 5.83
N VAL A 107 2.10 -8.12 5.59
CA VAL A 107 3.46 -7.59 5.74
C VAL A 107 3.90 -7.73 7.19
N GLN A 108 5.05 -8.36 7.40
CA GLN A 108 5.61 -8.62 8.75
C GLN A 108 6.65 -7.59 9.18
N LYS A 109 7.12 -6.74 8.26
CA LYS A 109 8.12 -5.70 8.56
C LYS A 109 7.53 -4.69 9.55
N PRO A 110 8.15 -4.46 10.73
CA PRO A 110 7.68 -3.45 11.67
C PRO A 110 7.68 -2.05 11.03
N HIS A 111 6.60 -1.30 11.24
CA HIS A 111 6.46 0.06 10.73
C HIS A 111 5.35 0.82 11.45
N THR A 112 5.41 2.15 11.38
CA THR A 112 4.35 3.06 11.84
C THR A 112 3.67 3.75 10.66
N SER A 113 4.39 3.85 9.53
CA SER A 113 3.97 4.55 8.32
C SER A 113 4.47 3.81 7.09
N ILE A 114 3.85 4.10 5.96
CA ILE A 114 4.28 3.63 4.65
C ILE A 114 4.55 4.85 3.79
N VAL A 115 5.73 4.91 3.17
CA VAL A 115 6.06 5.93 2.18
C VAL A 115 5.69 5.38 0.80
N TYR A 116 4.94 6.19 0.05
CA TYR A 116 4.51 5.90 -1.31
C TYR A 116 5.04 6.98 -2.24
N GLY A 117 5.36 6.62 -3.48
CA GLY A 117 5.57 7.63 -4.50
C GLY A 117 6.06 7.09 -5.82
N ARG A 118 6.16 7.97 -6.81
CA ARG A 118 6.75 7.65 -8.10
C ARG A 118 8.16 7.13 -7.91
N LEU A 119 8.47 6.00 -8.53
CA LEU A 119 9.75 5.32 -8.35
C LEU A 119 10.94 6.18 -8.82
N ASP A 120 10.75 7.03 -9.83
CA ASP A 120 11.78 7.94 -10.34
C ASP A 120 12.19 9.07 -9.37
N GLN A 121 11.30 9.39 -8.43
CA GLN A 121 11.48 10.42 -7.40
C GLN A 121 11.60 9.84 -5.99
N PHE A 122 11.56 8.52 -5.84
CA PHE A 122 11.44 7.86 -4.56
C PHE A 122 12.73 8.05 -3.72
N PRO A 123 12.63 8.58 -2.48
CA PRO A 123 13.80 9.00 -1.70
C PRO A 123 14.45 7.86 -0.91
N LEU A 124 13.84 6.68 -0.91
CA LEU A 124 14.21 5.53 -0.09
C LEU A 124 14.42 4.28 -0.95
N GLU A 125 15.01 3.25 -0.36
CA GLU A 125 14.95 1.91 -0.94
C GLU A 125 13.50 1.38 -0.85
N ALA A 126 12.93 1.05 -2.00
CA ALA A 126 11.59 0.49 -2.10
C ALA A 126 11.60 -0.99 -1.69
N ASP A 127 10.78 -1.34 -0.70
CA ASP A 127 10.50 -2.75 -0.36
C ASP A 127 9.62 -3.40 -1.45
N VAL A 128 8.77 -2.59 -2.09
CA VAL A 128 7.84 -3.02 -3.14
C VAL A 128 7.88 -2.02 -4.29
N VAL A 129 7.93 -2.54 -5.51
CA VAL A 129 7.71 -1.78 -6.74
C VAL A 129 6.42 -2.28 -7.39
N LEU A 130 5.47 -1.38 -7.58
CA LEU A 130 4.18 -1.66 -8.21
C LEU A 130 4.15 -1.06 -9.62
N CYS A 131 3.98 -1.94 -10.62
CA CYS A 131 3.73 -1.55 -12.00
C CYS A 131 2.23 -1.69 -12.28
N ILE A 132 1.54 -0.56 -12.47
CA ILE A 132 0.09 -0.58 -12.72
C ILE A 132 -0.13 -0.45 -14.23
N ILE A 133 -0.74 -1.48 -14.81
CA ILE A 133 -1.08 -1.57 -16.24
C ILE A 133 -2.50 -1.05 -16.52
#